data_AF-A0A1Y1VAP1-F1
#
_entry.id   AF-A0A1Y1VAP1-F1
#
_cell.length_a   1.000
_cell.length_b   1.000
_cell.length_c   1.000
_cell.angle_alpha   90.00
_cell.angle_beta   90.00
_cell.angle_gamma   90.00
#
_symmetry.space_group_name_H-M   'P 1'
#
loop_
_entity.id
_entity.type
_entity.pdbx_description
1 polymer ?
#
loop_
_entity_poly.entity_id
_entity_poly.type
_entity_poly.pdbx_seq_one_letter_code
_entity_poly.pdbx_strand_id
1 'polypeptide(L)'
;MFQTFSSYFAKTIPPHEENTEEMIKCFPFKCGVKEKDANLILTCTAQALINVKKFKEKGNELYNNGRYQEAANEYTKAMASFTFKKTNAATDPSTIQDTDASLDTQDAVKLYATLLSNRSVSMKKIGKFENAKKDAEQVIIMRPTWFKGYFRKAEALNELRQFEEAKNFFLEALKLEPSNETRIRRYITYINKEIENKEMGLDIYQLIPGRDICLRSIKTPIQNFIFPFSYEMQNLLYIVSDSKTKNCVLVDPCWDIDGIVQYAKSANLNIVGAYYTHYHIDHAGGIPPAPYDKYYIRVDGLLKLSKKFPDIPIYIHEDDFEGLQASNPEIQKDRLTFVKDGQVLEMPGSNGKDSNNVKFKIYHTPGHTQGSICILINDKRLLTGDTLFNGIFGRCDFPDSDKRKMFESLNRLKLLDENILILPGHNYNGEWTTIKEQKNHGPLYERDYETWAMKYTGSTE
;
A
#
# COMPACT_ATOMS: atom_id res chain seq x y z
N MET A 1 -44.79 -5.67 6.22
CA MET A 1 -44.10 -4.50 6.79
C MET A 1 -42.92 -4.17 5.89
N PHE A 2 -43.27 -3.83 4.66
CA PHE A 2 -42.42 -3.42 3.54
C PHE A 2 -42.82 -1.97 3.26
N GLN A 3 -41.89 -1.15 2.76
CA GLN A 3 -42.00 0.30 2.52
C GLN A 3 -41.92 1.18 3.77
N THR A 4 -40.77 1.84 3.96
CA THR A 4 -40.62 3.28 4.32
C THR A 4 -39.18 3.58 4.79
N PHE A 5 -38.22 3.67 3.87
CA PHE A 5 -36.92 4.34 4.12
C PHE A 5 -36.31 4.85 2.80
N SER A 6 -37.10 5.56 1.99
CA SER A 6 -36.66 6.09 0.68
C SER A 6 -37.01 7.58 0.46
N SER A 7 -37.12 8.41 1.49
CA SER A 7 -37.56 9.81 1.30
C SER A 7 -36.78 10.89 2.05
N TYR A 8 -35.54 10.65 2.48
CA TYR A 8 -34.74 11.68 3.18
C TYR A 8 -33.46 12.17 2.49
N PHE A 9 -33.23 11.81 1.22
CA PHE A 9 -32.09 12.32 0.42
C PHE A 9 -32.50 12.83 -0.97
N ALA A 10 -33.60 13.56 -1.05
CA ALA A 10 -34.00 14.24 -2.28
C ALA A 10 -34.48 15.66 -1.95
N LYS A 11 -33.54 16.61 -1.88
CA LYS A 11 -33.71 18.03 -2.23
C LYS A 11 -32.46 18.82 -1.81
N THR A 12 -31.58 19.02 -2.79
CA THR A 12 -30.79 20.25 -3.08
C THR A 12 -29.61 19.85 -3.98
N ILE A 13 -29.92 19.45 -5.21
CA ILE A 13 -28.95 19.38 -6.31
C ILE A 13 -29.22 20.61 -7.16
N PRO A 14 -28.28 21.57 -7.31
CA PRO A 14 -28.40 22.58 -8.34
C PRO A 14 -28.19 21.92 -9.72
N PRO A 15 -28.98 22.27 -10.74
CA PRO A 15 -28.83 21.69 -12.06
C PRO A 15 -27.61 22.27 -12.77
N HIS A 16 -26.87 21.41 -13.46
CA HIS A 16 -25.87 21.64 -14.52
C HIS A 16 -24.51 20.96 -14.25
N GLU A 17 -24.48 19.63 -14.43
CA GLU A 17 -23.23 18.85 -14.59
C GLU A 17 -23.28 17.87 -15.78
N GLU A 18 -24.17 18.08 -16.77
CA GLU A 18 -24.30 17.14 -17.90
C GLU A 18 -23.40 17.43 -19.12
N ASN A 19 -22.65 18.55 -19.17
CA ASN A 19 -21.88 18.91 -20.37
C ASN A 19 -20.36 18.70 -20.32
N THR A 20 -19.77 18.29 -19.19
CA THR A 20 -18.31 18.08 -19.08
C THR A 20 -17.88 16.64 -19.34
N GLU A 21 -18.75 15.64 -19.11
CA GLU A 21 -18.41 14.24 -19.39
C GLU A 21 -18.46 13.89 -20.89
N GLU A 22 -19.28 14.58 -21.69
CA GLU A 22 -19.29 14.40 -23.15
C GLU A 22 -18.06 15.01 -23.84
N MET A 23 -17.48 16.09 -23.32
CA MET A 23 -16.26 16.68 -23.87
C MET A 23 -15.01 15.80 -23.68
N ILE A 24 -15.04 14.84 -22.75
CA ILE A 24 -13.91 13.91 -22.48
C ILE A 24 -13.94 12.70 -23.44
N LYS A 25 -15.06 12.41 -24.10
CA LYS A 25 -15.21 11.24 -24.98
C LYS A 25 -14.66 11.43 -26.40
N CYS A 26 -14.32 12.66 -26.79
CA CYS A 26 -13.93 12.99 -28.18
C CYS A 26 -12.46 13.45 -28.29
N PHE A 27 -11.49 12.59 -28.00
CA PHE A 27 -10.09 12.86 -28.34
C PHE A 27 -9.43 11.64 -28.97
N PRO A 28 -9.18 11.64 -30.29
CA PRO A 28 -8.34 10.66 -30.95
C PRO A 28 -6.94 11.28 -31.15
N PHE A 29 -6.07 11.17 -30.15
CA PHE A 29 -4.64 11.11 -30.45
C PHE A 29 -4.24 9.65 -30.31
N LYS A 30 -4.44 8.88 -31.38
CA LYS A 30 -3.88 7.54 -31.49
C LYS A 30 -2.57 7.61 -32.26
N CYS A 31 -1.55 7.00 -31.65
CA CYS A 31 -0.35 6.52 -32.29
C CYS A 31 -0.72 5.68 -33.54
N GLY A 32 -0.14 6.00 -34.70
CA GLY A 32 -0.28 5.20 -35.92
C GLY A 32 -1.59 5.40 -36.70
N VAL A 33 -1.58 6.36 -37.63
CA VAL A 33 -2.37 6.52 -38.86
C VAL A 33 -3.67 5.67 -39.03
N LYS A 34 -4.84 6.34 -39.05
CA LYS A 34 -5.73 6.56 -40.23
C LYS A 34 -7.04 7.33 -39.85
N GLU A 35 -7.19 8.53 -40.44
CA GLU A 35 -8.42 9.34 -40.73
C GLU A 35 -9.41 9.70 -39.59
N LYS A 36 -10.02 10.90 -39.46
CA LYS A 36 -10.28 12.06 -40.33
C LYS A 36 -10.75 13.26 -39.45
N ASP A 37 -10.40 14.47 -39.88
CA ASP A 37 -11.12 15.75 -39.64
C ASP A 37 -11.14 16.41 -38.24
N ALA A 38 -10.00 17.00 -37.84
CA ALA A 38 -9.82 18.39 -37.36
C ALA A 38 -8.59 18.49 -36.42
N ASN A 39 -7.59 19.30 -36.79
CA ASN A 39 -6.50 19.65 -35.88
C ASN A 39 -7.04 20.62 -34.83
N LEU A 40 -7.22 20.18 -33.58
CA LEU A 40 -7.62 21.06 -32.47
C LEU A 40 -6.40 21.76 -31.87
N ILE A 41 -6.45 23.09 -31.78
CA ILE A 41 -5.45 23.92 -31.11
C ILE A 41 -5.99 24.32 -29.74
N LEU A 42 -5.14 24.16 -28.73
CA LEU A 42 -5.39 24.62 -27.37
C LEU A 42 -4.91 26.08 -27.24
N THR A 43 -5.80 26.98 -26.85
CA THR A 43 -5.47 28.40 -26.63
C THR A 43 -5.89 28.87 -25.25
N CYS A 44 -5.21 29.91 -24.76
CA CYS A 44 -5.46 30.54 -23.47
C CYS A 44 -5.26 32.07 -23.59
N THR A 45 -6.35 32.83 -23.47
CA THR A 45 -6.30 34.29 -23.48
C THR A 45 -5.63 34.83 -22.21
N ALA A 46 -5.21 36.10 -22.20
CA ALA A 46 -4.60 36.71 -21.01
C ALA A 46 -5.52 36.65 -19.79
N GLN A 47 -6.82 36.93 -19.98
CA GLN A 47 -7.81 36.88 -18.92
C GLN A 47 -8.05 35.45 -18.41
N ALA A 48 -8.08 34.47 -19.33
CA ALA A 48 -8.18 33.06 -18.95
C ALA A 48 -6.93 32.60 -18.18
N LEU A 49 -5.74 33.04 -18.56
CA LEU A 49 -4.49 32.67 -17.90
C LEU A 49 -4.45 33.11 -16.43
N ILE A 50 -5.01 34.28 -16.10
CA ILE A 50 -5.14 34.73 -14.70
C ILE A 50 -5.96 33.72 -13.89
N ASN A 51 -7.09 33.26 -14.44
CA ASN A 51 -7.93 32.26 -13.79
C ASN A 51 -7.23 30.91 -13.67
N VAL A 52 -6.54 30.45 -14.73
CA VAL A 52 -5.75 29.21 -14.72
C VAL A 52 -4.72 29.23 -13.60
N LYS A 53 -3.95 30.32 -13.47
CA LYS A 53 -2.92 30.47 -12.43
C LYS A 53 -3.56 30.45 -11.04
N LYS A 54 -4.61 31.24 -10.82
CA LYS A 54 -5.35 31.29 -9.55
C LYS A 54 -5.86 29.92 -9.10
N PHE A 55 -6.53 29.19 -9.99
CA PHE A 55 -7.09 27.88 -9.67
C PHE A 55 -6.00 26.81 -9.51
N LYS A 56 -4.92 26.87 -10.30
CA LYS A 56 -3.77 25.98 -10.14
C LYS A 56 -3.10 26.16 -8.78
N GLU A 57 -2.85 27.41 -8.37
CA GLU A 57 -2.25 27.74 -7.08
C GLU A 57 -3.13 27.27 -5.93
N LYS A 58 -4.44 27.52 -6.01
CA LYS A 58 -5.37 27.04 -4.98
C LYS A 58 -5.44 25.51 -4.93
N GLY A 59 -5.43 24.84 -6.08
CA GLY A 59 -5.37 23.39 -6.17
C GLY A 59 -4.11 22.81 -5.53
N ASN A 60 -2.96 23.45 -5.75
CA ASN A 60 -1.70 23.04 -5.12
C ASN A 60 -1.73 23.22 -3.60
N GLU A 61 -2.27 24.34 -3.10
CA GLU A 61 -2.44 24.60 -1.67
C GLU A 61 -3.34 23.53 -1.01
N LEU A 62 -4.48 23.25 -1.62
CA LEU A 62 -5.41 22.22 -1.14
C LEU A 62 -4.77 20.82 -1.16
N TYR A 63 -3.99 20.51 -2.19
CA TYR A 63 -3.28 19.24 -2.29
C TYR A 63 -2.27 19.08 -1.15
N ASN A 64 -1.47 20.12 -0.88
CA ASN A 64 -0.49 20.12 0.20
C ASN A 64 -1.15 19.99 1.59
N ASN A 65 -2.38 20.49 1.73
CA ASN A 65 -3.20 20.34 2.94
C ASN A 65 -4.01 19.02 3.00
N GLY A 66 -3.74 18.06 2.10
CA GLY A 66 -4.42 16.76 2.07
C GLY A 66 -5.87 16.79 1.56
N ARG A 67 -6.38 17.94 1.10
CA ARG A 67 -7.75 18.13 0.60
C ARG A 67 -7.83 17.76 -0.89
N TYR A 68 -7.57 16.49 -1.20
CA TYR A 68 -7.35 16.01 -2.57
C TYR A 68 -8.56 16.15 -3.49
N GLN A 69 -9.78 15.89 -3.00
CA GLN A 69 -11.00 16.03 -3.80
C GLN A 69 -11.21 17.50 -4.24
N GLU A 70 -10.96 18.44 -3.33
CA GLU A 70 -11.09 19.87 -3.63
C GLU A 70 -9.96 20.35 -4.54
N ALA A 71 -8.74 19.85 -4.34
CA ALA A 71 -7.64 20.11 -5.27
C ALA A 71 -7.98 19.66 -6.70
N ALA A 72 -8.55 18.46 -6.86
CA ALA A 72 -9.00 17.95 -8.16
C ALA A 72 -10.07 18.84 -8.81
N ASN A 73 -10.97 19.41 -8.01
CA ASN A 73 -11.99 20.34 -8.48
C ASN A 73 -11.36 21.65 -8.96
N GLU A 74 -10.40 22.21 -8.23
CA GLU A 74 -9.69 23.43 -8.65
C GLU A 74 -8.87 23.22 -9.93
N TYR A 75 -8.17 22.10 -10.09
CA TYR A 75 -7.50 21.79 -11.37
C TYR A 75 -8.50 21.67 -12.52
N THR A 76 -9.70 21.14 -12.27
CA THR A 76 -10.77 21.05 -13.28
C THR A 76 -11.26 22.45 -13.69
N LYS A 77 -11.44 23.38 -12.74
CA LYS A 77 -11.77 24.78 -13.02
C LYS A 77 -10.67 25.48 -13.82
N ALA A 78 -9.40 25.21 -13.49
CA ALA A 78 -8.25 25.73 -14.23
C ALA A 78 -8.29 25.26 -15.70
N MET A 79 -8.50 23.96 -15.93
CA MET A 79 -8.58 23.40 -17.28
C MET A 79 -9.79 23.93 -18.07
N ALA A 80 -10.93 24.14 -17.41
CA ALA A 80 -12.13 24.71 -18.04
C ALA A 80 -11.94 26.16 -18.54
N SER A 81 -10.89 26.85 -18.11
CA SER A 81 -10.54 28.18 -18.60
C SER A 81 -9.83 28.16 -19.95
N PHE A 82 -9.40 27.00 -20.45
CA PHE A 82 -8.79 26.86 -21.77
C PHE A 82 -9.86 26.74 -22.87
N THR A 83 -9.52 27.13 -24.09
CA THR A 83 -10.39 26.99 -25.26
C THR A 83 -9.75 26.06 -26.28
N PHE A 84 -10.55 25.16 -26.85
CA PHE A 84 -10.15 24.30 -27.95
C PHE A 84 -10.74 24.85 -29.26
N LYS A 85 -9.87 25.30 -30.18
CA LYS A 85 -10.27 25.80 -31.50
C LYS A 85 -10.02 24.71 -32.55
N LYS A 86 -11.02 24.38 -33.37
CA LYS A 86 -10.82 23.53 -34.56
C LYS A 86 -10.06 24.33 -35.62
N THR A 87 -9.09 23.71 -36.29
CA THR A 87 -8.38 24.32 -37.43
C THR A 87 -8.63 23.53 -38.71
N ASN A 88 -8.73 24.26 -39.81
CA ASN A 88 -8.89 23.69 -41.15
C ASN A 88 -7.50 23.26 -41.64
N ALA A 89 -7.34 21.98 -42.00
CA ALA A 89 -6.05 21.36 -42.26
C ALA A 89 -5.35 21.94 -43.51
N ALA A 90 -4.18 22.56 -43.30
CA ALA A 90 -3.03 22.64 -44.22
C ALA A 90 -1.85 23.42 -43.59
N THR A 91 -2.12 24.26 -42.57
CA THR A 91 -1.10 25.02 -41.85
C THR A 91 -0.52 24.21 -40.70
N ASP A 92 0.81 24.21 -40.57
CA ASP A 92 1.50 23.72 -39.38
C ASP A 92 0.95 24.50 -38.16
N PRO A 93 0.41 23.84 -37.11
CA PRO A 93 -0.08 24.51 -35.90
C PRO A 93 0.95 25.46 -35.27
N SER A 94 2.25 25.25 -35.51
CA SER A 94 3.34 26.13 -35.07
C SER A 94 3.33 27.51 -35.74
N THR A 95 2.62 27.67 -36.86
CA THR A 95 2.58 28.89 -37.69
C THR A 95 1.35 29.77 -37.45
N ILE A 96 0.41 29.32 -36.61
CA ILE A 96 -0.81 30.09 -36.28
C ILE A 96 -0.52 31.03 -35.10
N GLN A 97 -0.26 32.30 -35.40
CA GLN A 97 -0.26 33.38 -34.41
C GLN A 97 -1.70 33.79 -34.11
N ASP A 98 -2.24 33.36 -32.97
CA ASP A 98 -3.50 33.87 -32.43
C ASP A 98 -3.19 35.16 -31.68
N THR A 99 -3.52 36.32 -32.28
CA THR A 99 -3.15 37.65 -31.76
C THR A 99 -3.79 38.00 -30.42
N ASP A 100 -4.81 37.24 -30.00
CA ASP A 100 -5.50 37.38 -28.70
C ASP A 100 -5.02 36.35 -27.65
N ALA A 101 -4.13 35.41 -28.01
CA ALA A 101 -3.58 34.42 -27.08
C ALA A 101 -2.38 34.98 -26.32
N SER A 102 -2.37 34.84 -24.99
CA SER A 102 -1.25 35.30 -24.15
C SER A 102 -0.16 34.26 -23.93
N LEU A 103 -0.47 33.01 -24.24
CA LEU A 103 0.48 31.91 -24.30
C LEU A 103 0.52 31.44 -25.75
N ASP A 104 1.72 31.17 -26.26
CA ASP A 104 1.83 30.37 -27.47
C ASP A 104 1.19 28.98 -27.24
N THR A 105 0.79 28.33 -28.34
CA THR A 105 0.12 27.03 -28.28
C THR A 105 0.94 25.99 -27.52
N GLN A 106 2.27 26.03 -27.61
CA GLN A 106 3.13 25.05 -26.97
C GLN A 106 3.13 25.22 -25.45
N ASP A 107 3.14 26.44 -24.95
CA ASP A 107 3.09 26.76 -23.53
C ASP A 107 1.70 26.54 -22.94
N ALA A 108 0.63 26.78 -23.72
CA ALA A 108 -0.72 26.38 -23.35
C ALA A 108 -0.82 24.85 -23.16
N VAL A 109 -0.24 24.07 -24.09
CA VAL A 109 -0.18 22.59 -23.99
C VAL A 109 0.64 22.16 -22.77
N LYS A 110 1.81 22.76 -22.52
CA LYS A 110 2.63 22.46 -21.33
C LYS A 110 1.86 22.71 -20.03
N LEU A 111 1.15 23.83 -19.94
CA LEU A 111 0.38 24.20 -18.75
C LEU A 111 -0.82 23.28 -18.54
N TYR A 112 -1.57 22.96 -19.59
CA TYR A 112 -2.72 22.06 -19.51
C TYR A 112 -2.31 20.63 -19.15
N ALA A 113 -1.25 20.10 -19.77
CA ALA A 113 -0.69 18.80 -19.39
C ALA A 113 -0.20 18.79 -17.92
N THR A 114 0.29 19.92 -17.41
CA THR A 114 0.64 20.04 -15.98
C THR A 114 -0.59 19.93 -15.08
N LEU A 115 -1.70 20.57 -15.46
CA LEU A 115 -2.96 20.48 -14.71
C LEU A 115 -3.53 19.06 -14.72
N LEU A 116 -3.53 18.40 -15.87
CA LEU A 116 -3.92 16.99 -15.98
C LEU A 116 -3.04 16.10 -15.10
N SER A 117 -1.71 16.30 -15.12
CA SER A 117 -0.81 15.54 -14.25
C SER A 117 -1.08 15.76 -12.75
N ASN A 118 -1.48 16.98 -12.36
CA ASN A 118 -1.81 17.31 -10.97
C ASN A 118 -3.19 16.76 -10.57
N ARG A 119 -4.15 16.78 -11.47
CA ARG A 119 -5.47 16.17 -11.26
C ARG A 119 -5.37 14.65 -11.18
N SER A 120 -4.56 14.02 -12.05
CA SER A 120 -4.29 12.57 -12.03
C SER A 120 -3.82 12.09 -10.65
N VAL A 121 -2.82 12.76 -10.06
CA VAL A 121 -2.33 12.38 -8.73
C VAL A 121 -3.37 12.64 -7.63
N SER A 122 -4.20 13.67 -7.78
CA SER A 122 -5.30 13.96 -6.83
C SER A 122 -6.40 12.90 -6.91
N MET A 123 -6.79 12.50 -8.13
CA MET A 123 -7.74 11.42 -8.40
C MET A 123 -7.25 10.09 -7.82
N LYS A 124 -5.95 9.79 -7.95
CA LYS A 124 -5.34 8.61 -7.34
C LYS A 124 -5.50 8.64 -5.81
N LYS A 125 -5.22 9.78 -5.18
CA LYS A 125 -5.31 9.95 -3.71
C LYS A 125 -6.72 9.78 -3.14
N ILE A 126 -7.76 9.95 -3.97
CA ILE A 126 -9.16 9.74 -3.57
C ILE A 126 -9.75 8.41 -4.08
N GLY A 127 -8.93 7.50 -4.58
CA GLY A 127 -9.38 6.18 -5.04
C GLY A 127 -10.02 6.14 -6.44
N LYS A 128 -10.02 7.24 -7.19
CA LYS A 128 -10.56 7.32 -8.56
C LYS A 128 -9.50 6.96 -9.60
N PHE A 129 -9.04 5.70 -9.56
CA PHE A 129 -7.87 5.25 -10.34
C PHE A 129 -8.08 5.29 -11.86
N GLU A 130 -9.27 4.94 -12.36
CA GLU A 130 -9.59 5.05 -13.79
C GLU A 130 -9.55 6.49 -14.29
N ASN A 131 -10.05 7.46 -13.50
CA ASN A 131 -9.93 8.88 -13.83
C ASN A 131 -8.46 9.33 -13.82
N ALA A 132 -7.68 8.86 -12.84
CA ALA A 132 -6.25 9.17 -12.78
C ALA A 132 -5.48 8.65 -14.01
N LYS A 133 -5.81 7.43 -14.46
CA LYS A 133 -5.27 6.80 -15.67
C LYS A 133 -5.62 7.60 -16.93
N LYS A 134 -6.91 7.95 -17.10
CA LYS A 134 -7.38 8.77 -18.24
C LYS A 134 -6.65 10.12 -18.33
N ASP A 135 -6.49 10.81 -17.21
CA ASP A 135 -5.73 12.07 -17.16
C ASP A 135 -4.28 11.86 -17.59
N ALA A 136 -3.62 10.80 -17.10
CA ALA A 136 -2.24 10.49 -17.46
C ALA A 136 -2.06 10.13 -18.95
N GLU A 137 -3.03 9.42 -19.55
CA GLU A 137 -3.05 9.13 -20.99
C GLU A 137 -3.10 10.41 -21.83
N GLN A 138 -3.92 11.38 -21.43
CA GLN A 138 -3.97 12.69 -22.07
C GLN A 138 -2.65 13.46 -21.90
N VAL A 139 -1.95 13.32 -20.77
CA VAL A 139 -0.61 13.90 -20.60
C VAL A 139 0.39 13.29 -21.58
N ILE A 140 0.41 11.97 -21.76
CA ILE A 140 1.32 11.28 -22.70
C ILE A 140 1.03 11.74 -24.14
N ILE A 141 -0.24 11.83 -24.50
CA ILE A 141 -0.69 12.36 -25.80
C ILE A 141 -0.15 13.77 -26.04
N MET A 142 -0.29 14.66 -25.06
CA MET A 142 0.10 16.07 -25.19
C MET A 142 1.61 16.30 -25.10
N ARG A 143 2.31 15.48 -24.32
CA ARG A 143 3.74 15.60 -24.04
C ARG A 143 4.41 14.22 -24.03
N PRO A 144 4.63 13.61 -25.21
CA PRO A 144 5.14 12.23 -25.31
C PRO A 144 6.59 12.07 -24.80
N THR A 145 7.34 13.15 -24.66
CA THR A 145 8.71 13.12 -24.10
C THR A 145 8.75 13.49 -22.61
N TRP A 146 7.60 13.74 -21.98
CA TRP A 146 7.56 14.12 -20.56
C TRP A 146 7.29 12.92 -19.67
N PHE A 147 8.31 12.48 -18.94
CA PHE A 147 8.27 11.28 -18.10
C PHE A 147 7.09 11.25 -17.12
N LYS A 148 6.62 12.41 -16.61
CA LYS A 148 5.51 12.46 -15.65
C LYS A 148 4.23 11.84 -16.18
N GLY A 149 3.93 11.94 -17.48
CA GLY A 149 2.76 11.28 -18.06
C GLY A 149 2.81 9.75 -17.88
N TYR A 150 3.93 9.16 -18.28
CA TYR A 150 4.21 7.73 -18.14
C TYR A 150 4.20 7.30 -16.67
N PHE A 151 4.87 8.07 -15.80
CA PHE A 151 4.90 7.80 -14.36
C PHE A 151 3.50 7.83 -13.73
N ARG A 152 2.67 8.84 -14.04
CA ARG A 152 1.29 8.94 -13.52
C ARG A 152 0.41 7.80 -14.03
N LYS A 153 0.56 7.41 -15.30
CA LYS A 153 -0.18 6.28 -15.87
C LYS A 153 0.22 4.98 -15.17
N ALA A 154 1.53 4.76 -14.97
CA ALA A 154 2.05 3.60 -14.26
C ALA A 154 1.54 3.54 -12.81
N GLU A 155 1.53 4.67 -12.09
CA GLU A 155 0.94 4.73 -10.74
C GLU A 155 -0.55 4.35 -10.75
N ALA A 156 -1.35 4.88 -11.68
CA ALA A 156 -2.77 4.57 -11.75
C ALA A 156 -3.04 3.09 -12.12
N LEU A 157 -2.27 2.53 -13.06
CA LEU A 157 -2.33 1.11 -13.43
C LEU A 157 -1.94 0.20 -12.25
N ASN A 158 -0.97 0.61 -11.45
CA ASN A 158 -0.56 -0.12 -10.25
C ASN A 158 -1.70 -0.21 -9.22
N GLU A 159 -2.40 0.90 -8.95
CA GLU A 159 -3.59 0.89 -8.06
C GLU A 159 -4.74 0.05 -8.64
N LEU A 160 -4.86 -0.02 -9.97
CA LEU A 160 -5.82 -0.89 -10.68
C LEU A 160 -5.39 -2.37 -10.71
N ARG A 161 -4.26 -2.74 -10.08
CA ARG A 161 -3.63 -4.07 -10.14
C ARG A 161 -3.32 -4.56 -11.56
N GLN A 162 -3.15 -3.64 -12.51
CA GLN A 162 -2.73 -3.91 -13.89
C GLN A 162 -1.19 -3.91 -13.96
N PHE A 163 -0.58 -4.83 -13.22
CA PHE A 163 0.85 -4.85 -12.89
C PHE A 163 1.79 -4.89 -14.10
N GLU A 164 1.52 -5.76 -15.08
CA GLU A 164 2.36 -5.87 -16.28
C GLU A 164 2.37 -4.58 -17.11
N GLU A 165 1.19 -3.97 -17.30
CA GLU A 165 1.09 -2.70 -18.01
C GLU A 165 1.78 -1.58 -17.21
N ALA A 166 1.56 -1.54 -15.88
CA ALA A 166 2.21 -0.58 -15.00
C ALA A 166 3.75 -0.66 -15.09
N LYS A 167 4.32 -1.87 -15.07
CA LYS A 167 5.76 -2.13 -15.21
C LYS A 167 6.30 -1.53 -16.51
N ASN A 168 5.62 -1.77 -17.63
CA ASN A 168 6.02 -1.24 -18.93
C ASN A 168 6.07 0.28 -18.92
N PHE A 169 5.05 0.95 -18.37
CA PHE A 169 5.04 2.42 -18.28
C PHE A 169 6.07 2.98 -17.30
N PHE A 170 6.40 2.28 -16.20
CA PHE A 170 7.53 2.66 -15.34
C PHE A 170 8.87 2.54 -16.07
N LEU A 171 9.08 1.49 -16.86
CA LEU A 171 10.29 1.33 -17.68
C LEU A 171 10.41 2.44 -18.72
N GLU A 172 9.31 2.82 -19.39
CA GLU A 172 9.31 3.98 -20.31
C GLU A 172 9.61 5.30 -19.59
N ALA A 173 9.01 5.52 -18.40
CA ALA A 173 9.33 6.70 -17.59
C ALA A 173 10.82 6.76 -17.21
N LEU A 174 11.43 5.62 -16.89
CA LEU A 174 12.84 5.50 -16.56
C LEU A 174 13.75 5.80 -17.76
N LYS A 175 13.37 5.36 -18.96
CA LYS A 175 14.10 5.69 -20.20
C LYS A 175 14.12 7.19 -20.46
N LEU A 176 13.01 7.88 -20.20
CA LEU A 176 12.87 9.33 -20.42
C LEU A 176 13.61 10.17 -19.37
N GLU A 177 13.72 9.70 -18.13
CA GLU A 177 14.41 10.42 -17.05
C GLU A 177 15.20 9.48 -16.12
N PRO A 178 16.44 9.13 -16.50
CA PRO A 178 17.29 8.24 -15.71
C PRO A 178 17.66 8.77 -14.32
N SER A 179 17.60 10.09 -14.09
CA SER A 179 17.92 10.68 -12.78
C SER A 179 16.96 10.25 -11.66
N ASN A 180 15.77 9.75 -11.99
CA ASN A 180 14.79 9.22 -11.05
C ASN A 180 14.89 7.68 -10.85
N GLU A 181 16.01 7.08 -11.25
CA GLU A 181 16.24 5.63 -11.26
C GLU A 181 15.89 4.93 -9.95
N THR A 182 16.44 5.39 -8.81
CA THR A 182 16.20 4.76 -7.51
C THR A 182 14.71 4.68 -7.17
N ARG A 183 13.97 5.77 -7.42
CA ARG A 183 12.54 5.84 -7.14
C ARG A 183 11.74 4.91 -8.06
N ILE A 184 11.99 4.96 -9.36
CA ILE A 184 11.24 4.15 -10.34
C ILE A 184 11.57 2.67 -10.19
N ARG A 185 12.83 2.31 -9.95
CA ARG A 185 13.22 0.92 -9.69
C ARG A 185 12.52 0.33 -8.47
N ARG A 186 12.29 1.11 -7.41
CA ARG A 186 11.52 0.66 -6.25
C ARG A 186 10.08 0.26 -6.63
N TYR A 187 9.40 1.02 -7.50
CA TYR A 187 8.08 0.64 -8.02
C TYR A 187 8.15 -0.63 -8.88
N ILE A 188 9.14 -0.73 -9.77
CA ILE A 188 9.31 -1.92 -10.62
C ILE A 188 9.55 -3.17 -9.76
N THR A 189 10.37 -3.09 -8.71
CA THR A 189 10.60 -4.20 -7.78
C THR A 189 9.31 -4.61 -7.08
N TYR A 190 8.52 -3.64 -6.58
CA TYR A 190 7.21 -3.93 -5.97
C TYR A 190 6.26 -4.60 -6.98
N ILE A 191 6.21 -4.12 -8.23
CA ILE A 191 5.35 -4.70 -9.25
C ILE A 191 5.79 -6.12 -9.64
N ASN A 192 7.10 -6.36 -9.76
CA ASN A 192 7.62 -7.71 -10.01
C ASN A 192 7.24 -8.67 -8.88
N LYS A 193 7.26 -8.21 -7.62
CA LYS A 193 6.73 -8.98 -6.48
C LYS A 193 5.27 -9.35 -6.70
N GLU A 194 4.41 -8.41 -7.08
CA GLU A 194 2.98 -8.67 -7.27
C GLU A 194 2.70 -9.59 -8.47
N ILE A 195 3.51 -9.50 -9.54
CA ILE A 195 3.47 -10.44 -10.67
C ILE A 195 3.84 -11.85 -10.20
N GLU A 196 4.98 -12.02 -9.51
CA GLU A 196 5.42 -13.32 -9.01
C GLU A 196 4.42 -13.90 -7.99
N ASN A 197 3.78 -13.06 -7.16
CA ASN A 197 2.68 -13.48 -6.29
C ASN A 197 1.54 -14.12 -7.11
N LYS A 198 1.11 -13.44 -8.17
CA LYS A 198 0.04 -13.93 -9.04
C LYS A 198 0.40 -15.24 -9.73
N GLU A 199 1.64 -15.38 -10.19
CA GLU A 199 2.17 -16.63 -10.77
C GLU A 199 2.17 -17.78 -9.76
N MET A 200 2.47 -17.50 -8.48
CA MET A 200 2.38 -18.45 -7.38
C MET A 200 0.95 -18.72 -6.90
N GLY A 201 -0.06 -18.06 -7.49
CA GLY A 201 -1.45 -18.20 -7.04
C GLY A 201 -1.68 -17.61 -5.64
N LEU A 202 -0.93 -16.55 -5.31
CA LEU A 202 -0.89 -15.90 -4.01
C LEU A 202 -1.38 -14.46 -4.12
N ASP A 203 -2.24 -14.03 -3.19
CA ASP A 203 -2.55 -12.62 -2.97
C ASP A 203 -2.07 -12.24 -1.56
N ILE A 204 -1.22 -11.22 -1.42
CA ILE A 204 -0.80 -10.67 -0.11
C ILE A 204 -1.31 -9.25 0.01
N TYR A 205 -2.13 -9.01 1.02
CA TYR A 205 -2.62 -7.68 1.38
C TYR A 205 -1.86 -7.19 2.61
N GLN A 206 -1.17 -6.07 2.50
CA GLN A 206 -0.50 -5.41 3.61
C GLN A 206 -1.38 -4.26 4.10
N LEU A 207 -1.92 -4.40 5.30
CA LEU A 207 -2.81 -3.44 5.93
C LEU A 207 -2.01 -2.49 6.81
N ILE A 208 -2.29 -1.19 6.67
CA ILE A 208 -1.66 -0.13 7.46
C ILE A 208 -2.74 0.57 8.29
N PRO A 209 -2.59 0.63 9.63
CA PRO A 209 -3.45 1.43 10.48
C PRO A 209 -3.52 2.90 10.04
N GLY A 210 -4.72 3.48 10.01
CA GLY A 210 -4.98 4.84 9.55
C GLY A 210 -5.14 4.98 8.04
N ARG A 211 -4.82 3.93 7.27
CA ARG A 211 -5.08 3.85 5.82
C ARG A 211 -6.16 2.82 5.50
N ASP A 212 -5.95 1.58 5.93
CA ASP A 212 -6.80 0.44 5.56
C ASP A 212 -7.71 -0.01 6.70
N ILE A 213 -7.21 0.10 7.93
CA ILE A 213 -7.88 -0.30 9.18
C ILE A 213 -7.66 0.78 10.25
N CYS A 214 -8.23 0.61 11.44
CA CYS A 214 -8.15 1.61 12.51
C CYS A 214 -8.70 2.97 12.05
N LEU A 215 -9.74 2.95 11.21
CA LEU A 215 -10.38 4.16 10.69
C LEU A 215 -11.42 4.65 11.68
N ARG A 216 -11.44 5.96 11.91
CA ARG A 216 -12.34 6.56 12.90
C ARG A 216 -13.79 6.14 12.64
N SER A 217 -14.43 5.55 13.65
CA SER A 217 -15.76 4.97 13.54
C SER A 217 -16.68 5.47 14.64
N ILE A 218 -17.90 5.85 14.29
CA ILE A 218 -18.92 6.25 15.29
C ILE A 218 -19.35 5.03 16.13
N LYS A 219 -19.17 3.80 15.61
CA LYS A 219 -19.62 2.55 16.26
C LYS A 219 -18.68 2.07 17.37
N THR A 220 -17.42 2.50 17.39
CA THR A 220 -16.39 2.03 18.34
C THR A 220 -15.66 3.21 19.00
N PRO A 221 -16.37 4.06 19.78
CA PRO A 221 -15.82 5.31 20.29
C PRO A 221 -14.58 5.13 21.16
N ILE A 222 -14.47 4.06 21.95
CA ILE A 222 -13.28 3.75 22.76
C ILE A 222 -12.08 3.43 21.87
N GLN A 223 -12.27 2.61 20.82
CA GLN A 223 -11.18 2.24 19.91
C GLN A 223 -10.61 3.44 19.15
N ASN A 224 -11.42 4.47 18.89
CA ASN A 224 -10.91 5.71 18.30
C ASN A 224 -9.86 6.44 19.16
N PHE A 225 -9.80 6.18 20.47
CA PHE A 225 -8.74 6.71 21.35
C PHE A 225 -7.46 5.87 21.29
N ILE A 226 -7.55 4.61 20.88
CA ILE A 226 -6.43 3.68 20.77
C ILE A 226 -5.78 3.77 19.39
N PHE A 227 -6.57 3.97 18.33
CA PHE A 227 -6.09 4.03 16.95
C PHE A 227 -4.95 5.03 16.68
N PRO A 228 -4.90 6.23 17.29
CA PRO A 228 -3.75 7.10 17.11
C PRO A 228 -2.41 6.45 17.48
N PHE A 229 -2.38 5.59 18.50
CA PHE A 229 -1.18 4.86 18.89
C PHE A 229 -0.75 3.84 17.82
N SER A 230 -1.70 3.18 17.15
CA SER A 230 -1.36 2.25 16.07
C SER A 230 -0.74 2.95 14.86
N TYR A 231 -1.05 4.24 14.66
CA TYR A 231 -0.41 5.04 13.60
C TYR A 231 1.05 5.35 13.95
N GLU A 232 1.34 5.62 15.22
CA GLU A 232 2.70 5.90 15.72
C GLU A 232 3.58 4.66 15.73
N MET A 233 3.01 3.49 16.06
CA MET A 233 3.71 2.20 16.03
C MET A 233 4.05 1.76 14.60
N GLN A 234 3.34 2.25 13.58
CA GLN A 234 3.61 1.94 12.17
C GLN A 234 3.58 0.43 11.86
N ASN A 235 2.71 -0.33 12.54
CA ASN A 235 2.57 -1.77 12.28
C ASN A 235 2.14 -2.04 10.84
N LEU A 236 2.60 -3.18 10.33
CA LEU A 236 2.22 -3.77 9.05
C LEU A 236 1.59 -5.12 9.33
N LEU A 237 0.29 -5.24 9.03
CA LEU A 237 -0.46 -6.47 9.22
C LEU A 237 -0.68 -7.12 7.85
N TYR A 238 -0.73 -8.44 7.79
CA TYR A 238 -0.83 -9.12 6.49
C TYR A 238 -2.05 -10.04 6.42
N ILE A 239 -2.69 -10.05 5.27
CA ILE A 239 -3.61 -11.11 4.85
C ILE A 239 -2.93 -11.87 3.72
N VAL A 240 -2.68 -13.16 3.93
CA VAL A 240 -2.08 -14.05 2.93
C VAL A 240 -3.16 -14.96 2.40
N SER A 241 -3.47 -14.88 1.11
CA SER A 241 -4.58 -15.61 0.50
C SER A 241 -4.15 -16.48 -0.67
N ASP A 242 -4.76 -17.65 -0.75
CA ASP A 242 -4.80 -18.45 -1.96
C ASP A 242 -5.74 -17.79 -2.97
N SER A 243 -5.18 -17.37 -4.11
CA SER A 243 -5.91 -16.58 -5.10
C SER A 243 -7.04 -17.37 -5.79
N LYS A 244 -7.01 -18.71 -5.75
CA LYS A 244 -8.01 -19.60 -6.34
C LYS A 244 -9.17 -19.86 -5.39
N THR A 245 -8.89 -20.31 -4.16
CA THR A 245 -9.95 -20.64 -3.17
C THR A 245 -10.50 -19.41 -2.44
N LYS A 246 -9.74 -18.31 -2.43
CA LYS A 246 -9.95 -17.14 -1.58
C LYS A 246 -9.84 -17.42 -0.07
N ASN A 247 -9.40 -18.62 0.33
CA ASN A 247 -9.00 -18.86 1.70
C ASN A 247 -7.80 -17.99 2.04
N CYS A 248 -7.77 -17.45 3.26
CA CYS A 248 -6.72 -16.59 3.73
C CYS A 248 -6.40 -16.81 5.20
N VAL A 249 -5.14 -16.59 5.54
CA VAL A 249 -4.70 -16.45 6.93
C VAL A 249 -4.34 -15.00 7.22
N LEU A 250 -4.61 -14.58 8.44
CA LEU A 250 -4.17 -13.30 8.96
C LEU A 250 -2.78 -13.47 9.61
N VAL A 251 -1.91 -12.48 9.51
CA VAL A 251 -0.61 -12.47 10.20
C VAL A 251 -0.54 -11.19 11.02
N ASP A 252 -0.32 -11.37 12.32
CA ASP A 252 -0.36 -10.34 13.36
C ASP A 252 -1.64 -9.48 13.36
N PRO A 253 -2.85 -10.06 13.28
CA PRO A 253 -4.08 -9.28 13.34
C PRO A 253 -4.24 -8.63 14.73
N CYS A 254 -4.08 -7.31 14.75
CA CYS A 254 -4.12 -6.45 15.93
C CYS A 254 -4.89 -5.14 15.65
N TRP A 255 -5.09 -4.34 16.70
CA TRP A 255 -5.66 -3.00 16.75
C TRP A 255 -7.14 -2.88 16.38
N ASP A 256 -7.58 -3.47 15.27
CA ASP A 256 -8.93 -3.31 14.73
C ASP A 256 -9.41 -4.60 14.05
N ILE A 257 -9.67 -5.64 14.86
CA ILE A 257 -10.14 -6.95 14.36
C ILE A 257 -11.42 -6.81 13.53
N ASP A 258 -12.30 -5.85 13.85
CA ASP A 258 -13.52 -5.64 13.07
C ASP A 258 -13.23 -5.02 11.71
N GLY A 259 -12.34 -4.01 11.65
CA GLY A 259 -11.86 -3.44 10.40
C GLY A 259 -11.12 -4.44 9.53
N ILE A 260 -10.26 -5.29 10.10
CA ILE A 260 -9.56 -6.35 9.36
C ILE A 260 -10.56 -7.35 8.75
N VAL A 261 -11.54 -7.79 9.53
CA VAL A 261 -12.59 -8.70 9.02
C VAL A 261 -13.45 -8.02 7.95
N GLN A 262 -13.76 -6.73 8.11
CA GLN A 262 -14.49 -5.97 7.10
C GLN A 262 -13.69 -5.83 5.80
N TYR A 263 -12.38 -5.58 5.91
CA TYR A 263 -11.47 -5.52 4.76
C TYR A 263 -11.47 -6.86 4.02
N ALA A 264 -11.22 -7.96 4.73
CA ALA A 264 -11.21 -9.32 4.16
C ALA A 264 -12.54 -9.64 3.44
N LYS A 265 -13.67 -9.28 4.05
CA LYS A 265 -15.00 -9.44 3.43
C LYS A 265 -15.15 -8.60 2.15
N SER A 266 -14.70 -7.34 2.17
CA SER A 266 -14.77 -6.48 0.98
C SER A 266 -13.87 -6.95 -0.17
N ALA A 267 -12.78 -7.63 0.16
CA ALA A 267 -11.88 -8.29 -0.78
C ALA A 267 -12.35 -9.70 -1.20
N ASN A 268 -13.53 -10.15 -0.74
CA ASN A 268 -14.09 -11.48 -1.00
C ASN A 268 -13.16 -12.62 -0.56
N LEU A 269 -12.60 -12.52 0.64
CA LEU A 269 -11.69 -13.50 1.24
C LEU A 269 -12.37 -14.29 2.38
N ASN A 270 -11.98 -15.55 2.54
CA ASN A 270 -12.45 -16.45 3.59
C ASN A 270 -11.34 -16.62 4.63
N ILE A 271 -11.54 -16.10 5.85
CA ILE A 271 -10.54 -16.24 6.93
C ILE A 271 -10.60 -17.67 7.47
N VAL A 272 -9.48 -18.40 7.37
CA VAL A 272 -9.37 -19.81 7.75
C VAL A 272 -8.29 -20.08 8.81
N GLY A 273 -7.53 -19.07 9.21
CA GLY A 273 -6.49 -19.20 10.23
C GLY A 273 -5.83 -17.87 10.55
N ALA A 274 -5.00 -17.85 11.59
CA ALA A 274 -4.15 -16.71 11.90
C ALA A 274 -2.80 -17.15 12.43
N TYR A 275 -1.74 -16.43 12.07
CA TYR A 275 -0.41 -16.56 12.63
C TYR A 275 -0.07 -15.33 13.45
N TYR A 276 0.63 -15.54 14.56
CA TYR A 276 1.26 -14.50 15.34
C TYR A 276 2.78 -14.73 15.31
N THR A 277 3.51 -13.74 14.80
CA THR A 277 4.97 -13.77 14.72
C THR A 277 5.60 -13.74 16.10
N HIS A 278 4.98 -13.01 17.03
CA HIS A 278 5.34 -12.97 18.43
C HIS A 278 4.20 -12.41 19.30
N TYR A 279 4.35 -12.43 20.62
CA TYR A 279 3.26 -12.15 21.57
C TYR A 279 2.95 -10.67 21.85
N HIS A 280 3.78 -9.71 21.44
CA HIS A 280 3.64 -8.32 21.87
C HIS A 280 2.27 -7.71 21.54
N ILE A 281 1.87 -6.74 22.35
CA ILE A 281 0.51 -6.19 22.36
C ILE A 281 0.10 -5.53 21.05
N ASP A 282 1.04 -5.07 20.23
CA ASP A 282 0.79 -4.41 18.95
C ASP A 282 0.74 -5.40 17.78
N HIS A 283 0.99 -6.69 18.05
CA HIS A 283 0.81 -7.83 17.12
C HIS A 283 -0.32 -8.76 17.58
N ALA A 284 -0.31 -9.15 18.86
CA ALA A 284 -1.28 -10.07 19.44
C ALA A 284 -2.43 -9.39 20.18
N GLY A 285 -2.37 -8.07 20.42
CA GLY A 285 -3.36 -7.39 21.27
C GLY A 285 -3.25 -7.81 22.73
N GLY A 286 -4.12 -7.23 23.57
CA GLY A 286 -4.18 -7.55 24.99
C GLY A 286 -4.09 -6.33 25.88
N ILE A 287 -3.83 -6.59 27.16
CA ILE A 287 -3.64 -5.58 28.19
C ILE A 287 -2.23 -4.99 28.00
N PRO A 288 -2.11 -3.65 27.84
CA PRO A 288 -0.81 -3.00 27.74
C PRO A 288 0.07 -3.24 28.98
N PRO A 289 1.41 -3.28 28.83
CA PRO A 289 2.30 -3.39 29.98
C PRO A 289 2.29 -2.12 30.84
N ALA A 290 2.81 -2.22 32.06
CA ALA A 290 2.99 -1.07 32.93
C ALA A 290 3.85 0.03 32.25
N PRO A 291 3.55 1.33 32.46
CA PRO A 291 2.53 1.87 33.37
C PRO A 291 1.14 2.05 32.73
N TYR A 292 0.88 1.43 31.57
CA TYR A 292 -0.35 1.63 30.80
C TYR A 292 -1.48 0.66 31.18
N ASP A 293 -1.15 -0.45 31.82
CA ASP A 293 -2.06 -1.44 32.42
C ASP A 293 -3.16 -0.80 33.30
N LYS A 294 -2.86 0.30 33.99
CA LYS A 294 -3.80 1.04 34.85
C LYS A 294 -4.93 1.76 34.12
N TYR A 295 -4.84 1.96 32.81
CA TYR A 295 -5.84 2.73 32.05
C TYR A 295 -7.06 1.89 31.68
N TYR A 296 -7.11 0.60 32.05
CA TYR A 296 -8.20 -0.34 31.70
C TYR A 296 -8.49 -0.37 30.19
N ILE A 297 -7.47 -0.04 29.39
CA ILE A 297 -7.49 -0.10 27.94
C ILE A 297 -7.08 -1.51 27.53
N ARG A 298 -7.75 -2.05 26.51
CA ARG A 298 -7.35 -3.30 25.88
C ARG A 298 -7.22 -3.10 24.38
N VAL A 299 -6.08 -3.50 23.84
CA VAL A 299 -5.84 -3.50 22.39
C VAL A 299 -6.53 -4.72 21.80
N ASP A 300 -7.35 -4.52 20.77
CA ASP A 300 -7.99 -5.62 20.05
C ASP A 300 -6.92 -6.48 19.36
N GLY A 301 -7.07 -7.80 19.39
CA GLY A 301 -6.12 -8.74 18.80
C GLY A 301 -6.59 -10.18 18.94
N LEU A 302 -5.69 -11.06 19.36
CA LEU A 302 -5.88 -12.49 19.51
C LEU A 302 -7.13 -12.85 20.30
N LEU A 303 -7.38 -12.24 21.47
CA LEU A 303 -8.58 -12.56 22.25
C LEU A 303 -9.88 -12.26 21.49
N LYS A 304 -9.95 -11.14 20.79
CA LYS A 304 -11.17 -10.76 20.06
C LYS A 304 -11.33 -11.61 18.80
N LEU A 305 -10.23 -11.88 18.09
CA LEU A 305 -10.22 -12.76 16.93
C LEU A 305 -10.66 -14.19 17.32
N SER A 306 -10.12 -14.73 18.40
CA SER A 306 -10.38 -16.09 18.86
C SER A 306 -11.84 -16.31 19.23
N LYS A 307 -12.51 -15.31 19.80
CA LYS A 307 -13.95 -15.31 20.08
C LYS A 307 -14.80 -15.21 18.82
N LYS A 308 -14.35 -14.44 17.83
CA LYS A 308 -15.08 -14.21 16.57
C LYS A 308 -14.99 -15.40 15.61
N PHE A 309 -13.87 -16.12 15.65
CA PHE A 309 -13.62 -17.32 14.85
C PHE A 309 -13.15 -18.46 15.78
N PRO A 310 -14.07 -19.15 16.47
CA PRO A 310 -13.70 -20.19 17.42
C PRO A 310 -13.04 -21.41 16.77
N ASP A 311 -13.38 -21.71 15.51
CA ASP A 311 -12.98 -22.95 14.84
C ASP A 311 -11.70 -22.85 14.00
N ILE A 312 -11.14 -21.64 13.83
CA ILE A 312 -9.91 -21.48 13.05
C ILE A 312 -8.66 -21.72 13.91
N PRO A 313 -7.64 -22.40 13.38
CA PRO A 313 -6.36 -22.52 14.05
C PRO A 313 -5.68 -21.15 14.22
N ILE A 314 -5.09 -20.93 15.39
CA ILE A 314 -4.27 -19.77 15.71
C ILE A 314 -2.86 -20.26 16.01
N TYR A 315 -1.93 -19.94 15.14
CA TYR A 315 -0.55 -20.41 15.17
C TYR A 315 0.36 -19.40 15.88
N ILE A 316 1.16 -19.89 16.83
CA ILE A 316 2.19 -19.13 17.55
C ILE A 316 3.25 -20.12 18.06
N HIS A 317 4.47 -19.68 18.37
CA HIS A 317 5.45 -20.54 19.03
C HIS A 317 5.12 -20.74 20.51
N GLU A 318 5.47 -21.91 21.08
CA GLU A 318 5.15 -22.22 22.47
C GLU A 318 5.92 -21.34 23.48
N ASP A 319 7.16 -20.96 23.16
CA ASP A 319 8.00 -20.11 24.03
C ASP A 319 7.43 -18.70 24.26
N ASP A 320 6.48 -18.27 23.42
CA ASP A 320 5.79 -16.97 23.56
C ASP A 320 4.48 -17.06 24.35
N PHE A 321 4.08 -18.27 24.78
CA PHE A 321 2.82 -18.47 25.48
C PHE A 321 2.75 -17.73 26.82
N GLU A 322 3.83 -17.72 27.61
CA GLU A 322 3.84 -17.06 28.93
C GLU A 322 3.63 -15.54 28.78
N GLY A 323 4.37 -14.90 27.86
CA GLY A 323 4.21 -13.49 27.53
C GLY A 323 2.81 -13.17 27.00
N LEU A 324 2.31 -14.01 26.08
CA LEU A 324 0.96 -13.87 25.54
C LEU A 324 -0.10 -13.94 26.65
N GLN A 325 0.01 -14.92 27.55
CA GLN A 325 -0.95 -15.14 28.63
C GLN A 325 -0.92 -14.00 29.65
N ALA A 326 0.24 -13.38 29.90
CA ALA A 326 0.34 -12.21 30.76
C ALA A 326 -0.50 -11.03 30.25
N SER A 327 -0.49 -10.77 28.93
CA SER A 327 -1.32 -9.75 28.29
C SER A 327 -2.76 -10.21 27.99
N ASN A 328 -3.00 -11.53 27.95
CA ASN A 328 -4.28 -12.14 27.61
C ASN A 328 -4.60 -13.33 28.54
N PRO A 329 -4.92 -13.08 29.82
CA PRO A 329 -5.08 -14.14 30.83
C PRO A 329 -6.22 -15.11 30.53
N GLU A 330 -7.16 -14.72 29.67
CA GLU A 330 -8.29 -15.56 29.24
C GLU A 330 -7.92 -16.59 28.17
N ILE A 331 -6.74 -16.46 27.55
CA ILE A 331 -6.29 -17.39 26.52
C ILE A 331 -5.63 -18.61 27.18
N GLN A 332 -6.12 -19.78 26.80
CA GLN A 332 -5.65 -21.08 27.26
C GLN A 332 -4.83 -21.76 26.16
N LYS A 333 -3.93 -22.68 26.55
CA LYS A 333 -3.03 -23.37 25.60
C LYS A 333 -3.79 -24.13 24.51
N ASP A 334 -4.92 -24.73 24.84
CA ASP A 334 -5.77 -25.50 23.91
C ASP A 334 -6.43 -24.64 22.83
N ARG A 335 -6.51 -23.31 23.02
CA ARG A 335 -6.96 -22.39 21.96
C ARG A 335 -5.91 -22.19 20.87
N LEU A 336 -4.65 -22.52 21.14
CA LEU A 336 -3.52 -22.24 20.26
C LEU A 336 -3.03 -23.50 19.56
N THR A 337 -2.42 -23.31 18.39
CA THR A 337 -1.71 -24.36 17.66
C THR A 337 -0.23 -24.00 17.66
N PHE A 338 0.55 -24.71 18.48
CA PHE A 338 1.97 -24.40 18.60
C PHE A 338 2.76 -24.88 17.38
N VAL A 339 3.53 -23.96 16.80
CA VAL A 339 4.40 -24.25 15.66
C VAL A 339 5.85 -24.48 16.09
N LYS A 340 6.62 -25.18 15.25
CA LYS A 340 8.02 -25.53 15.51
C LYS A 340 8.94 -25.07 14.38
N ASP A 341 10.21 -24.91 14.69
CA ASP A 341 11.24 -24.61 13.70
C ASP A 341 11.24 -25.64 12.56
N GLY A 342 11.32 -25.14 11.32
CA GLY A 342 11.35 -25.96 10.10
C GLY A 342 10.00 -26.58 9.70
N GLN A 343 8.95 -26.43 10.51
CA GLN A 343 7.62 -26.96 10.20
C GLN A 343 7.07 -26.30 8.93
N VAL A 344 6.49 -27.10 8.03
CA VAL A 344 5.79 -26.62 6.84
C VAL A 344 4.30 -26.92 7.01
N LEU A 345 3.49 -25.86 6.97
CA LEU A 345 2.04 -25.91 7.04
C LEU A 345 1.44 -25.52 5.69
N GLU A 346 0.28 -26.05 5.37
CA GLU A 346 -0.51 -25.64 4.21
C GLU A 346 -1.64 -24.72 4.66
N MET A 347 -2.23 -23.97 3.72
CA MET A 347 -3.42 -23.16 3.95
C MET A 347 -4.52 -24.00 4.63
N PRO A 348 -5.06 -23.60 5.80
CA PRO A 348 -6.13 -24.37 6.43
C PRO A 348 -7.35 -24.53 5.51
N GLY A 349 -7.94 -25.72 5.53
CA GLY A 349 -9.10 -26.04 4.69
C GLY A 349 -8.80 -26.19 3.19
N SER A 350 -7.53 -26.20 2.75
CA SER A 350 -7.19 -26.56 1.38
C SER A 350 -7.24 -28.09 1.20
N ASN A 351 -8.30 -28.61 0.57
CA ASN A 351 -8.43 -30.04 0.26
C ASN A 351 -7.60 -30.49 -0.97
N GLY A 352 -6.39 -29.93 -1.15
CA GLY A 352 -5.37 -30.32 -2.14
C GLY A 352 -5.72 -30.18 -3.64
N LYS A 353 -6.99 -30.23 -4.05
CA LYS A 353 -7.44 -30.18 -5.46
C LYS A 353 -7.85 -28.78 -5.91
N ASP A 354 -8.34 -27.96 -4.99
CA ASP A 354 -8.86 -26.62 -5.29
C ASP A 354 -7.92 -25.48 -4.89
N SER A 355 -6.72 -25.78 -4.38
CA SER A 355 -5.76 -24.80 -3.87
C SER A 355 -4.55 -24.65 -4.79
N ASN A 356 -3.92 -23.47 -4.74
CA ASN A 356 -2.60 -23.21 -5.33
C ASN A 356 -1.45 -23.75 -4.45
N ASN A 357 -1.77 -24.52 -3.40
CA ASN A 357 -0.81 -25.12 -2.47
C ASN A 357 0.08 -24.07 -1.78
N VAL A 358 -0.56 -23.06 -1.18
CA VAL A 358 0.14 -22.04 -0.39
C VAL A 358 0.73 -22.70 0.86
N LYS A 359 2.06 -22.64 0.98
CA LYS A 359 2.83 -23.25 2.07
C LYS A 359 3.46 -22.19 2.95
N PHE A 360 3.45 -22.46 4.25
CA PHE A 360 4.02 -21.63 5.30
C PHE A 360 5.11 -22.43 6.01
N LYS A 361 6.38 -22.13 5.71
CA LYS A 361 7.52 -22.70 6.41
C LYS A 361 7.92 -21.81 7.58
N ILE A 362 7.92 -22.37 8.78
CA ILE A 362 8.20 -21.67 10.02
C ILE A 362 9.71 -21.69 10.28
N TYR A 363 10.27 -20.53 10.60
CA TYR A 363 11.59 -20.36 11.17
C TYR A 363 11.41 -19.81 12.58
N HIS A 364 11.82 -20.55 13.60
CA HIS A 364 11.93 -20.02 14.96
C HIS A 364 13.12 -19.07 14.99
N THR A 365 12.87 -17.82 15.33
CA THR A 365 13.84 -16.73 15.29
C THR A 365 13.88 -15.98 16.62
N PRO A 366 14.26 -16.66 17.73
CA PRO A 366 14.32 -16.04 19.03
C PRO A 366 15.30 -14.86 19.03
N GLY A 367 15.00 -13.86 19.84
CA GLY A 367 15.85 -12.69 20.00
C GLY A 367 15.06 -11.48 20.47
N HIS A 368 14.05 -11.07 19.71
CA HIS A 368 13.15 -10.00 20.13
C HIS A 368 12.23 -10.46 21.27
N THR A 369 11.62 -11.64 21.08
CA THR A 369 11.01 -12.46 22.14
C THR A 369 11.60 -13.87 22.08
N GLN A 370 11.34 -14.71 23.09
CA GLN A 370 11.83 -16.10 23.10
C GLN A 370 11.14 -16.98 22.05
N GLY A 371 9.88 -16.70 21.70
CA GLY A 371 9.08 -17.43 20.73
C GLY A 371 8.90 -16.72 19.38
N SER A 372 9.65 -15.65 19.11
CA SER A 372 9.59 -14.95 17.82
C SER A 372 9.78 -15.93 16.64
N ILE A 373 8.94 -15.81 15.61
CA ILE A 373 9.02 -16.61 14.37
C ILE A 373 9.03 -15.73 13.12
N CYS A 374 9.71 -16.21 12.09
CA CYS A 374 9.54 -15.77 10.71
C CYS A 374 8.79 -16.83 9.89
N ILE A 375 7.96 -16.40 8.95
CA ILE A 375 7.10 -17.28 8.15
C ILE A 375 7.47 -17.11 6.67
N LEU A 376 8.07 -18.15 6.08
CA LEU A 376 8.43 -18.20 4.67
C LEU A 376 7.29 -18.79 3.86
N ILE A 377 6.70 -17.99 2.98
CA ILE A 377 5.60 -18.35 2.11
C ILE A 377 6.13 -18.70 0.73
N ASN A 378 5.81 -19.91 0.26
CA ASN A 378 6.18 -20.45 -1.06
C ASN A 378 7.65 -20.21 -1.43
N ASP A 379 8.56 -20.25 -0.45
CA ASP A 379 10.00 -20.00 -0.60
C ASP A 379 10.39 -18.63 -1.20
N LYS A 380 9.46 -17.65 -1.18
CA LYS A 380 9.61 -16.37 -1.90
C LYS A 380 9.26 -15.13 -1.10
N ARG A 381 8.44 -15.24 -0.05
CA ARG A 381 8.03 -14.11 0.81
C ARG A 381 8.30 -14.47 2.26
N LEU A 382 9.10 -13.70 2.96
CA LEU A 382 9.42 -13.92 4.36
C LEU A 382 8.75 -12.84 5.20
N LEU A 383 7.71 -13.23 5.95
CA LEU A 383 7.14 -12.38 6.98
C LEU A 383 8.02 -12.49 8.22
N THR A 384 8.56 -11.37 8.70
CA THR A 384 9.61 -11.39 9.73
C THR A 384 9.16 -10.90 11.11
N GLY A 385 7.93 -10.40 11.23
CA GLY A 385 7.48 -9.72 12.44
C GLY A 385 8.54 -8.70 12.87
N ASP A 386 8.99 -8.83 14.11
CA ASP A 386 10.00 -7.96 14.70
C ASP A 386 11.41 -8.54 14.67
N THR A 387 11.64 -9.66 13.99
CA THR A 387 13.00 -10.21 13.87
C THR A 387 13.88 -9.35 12.97
N LEU A 388 13.38 -8.91 11.82
CA LEU A 388 14.16 -8.20 10.81
C LEU A 388 13.32 -7.16 10.08
N PHE A 389 13.83 -5.94 10.00
CA PHE A 389 13.24 -4.81 9.27
C PHE A 389 14.16 -4.38 8.13
N ASN A 390 13.82 -3.27 7.46
CA ASN A 390 14.72 -2.66 6.49
C ASN A 390 15.90 -1.95 7.18
N GLY A 391 17.07 -2.59 7.18
CA GLY A 391 18.33 -2.02 7.66
C GLY A 391 18.53 -2.09 9.18
N ILE A 392 17.51 -2.50 9.93
CA ILE A 392 17.50 -2.65 11.40
C ILE A 392 16.77 -3.95 11.79
N PHE A 393 16.73 -4.28 13.08
CA PHE A 393 16.08 -5.49 13.63
C PHE A 393 15.34 -5.14 14.93
N GLY A 394 14.54 -6.08 15.45
CA GLY A 394 13.80 -5.94 16.69
C GLY A 394 14.68 -5.61 17.89
N ARG A 395 14.16 -4.76 18.75
CA ARG A 395 14.86 -4.42 19.99
C ARG A 395 15.12 -5.67 20.83
N CYS A 396 16.30 -5.74 21.42
CA CYS A 396 16.76 -6.83 22.28
C CYS A 396 17.19 -6.30 23.65
N ASP A 397 16.44 -5.35 24.18
CA ASP A 397 16.67 -4.71 25.48
C ASP A 397 15.51 -4.90 26.48
N PHE A 398 14.56 -5.77 26.15
CA PHE A 398 13.52 -6.22 27.08
C PHE A 398 14.01 -7.43 27.90
N PRO A 399 13.48 -7.65 29.12
CA PRO A 399 13.91 -8.75 29.98
C PRO A 399 13.80 -10.14 29.35
N ASP A 400 12.87 -10.34 28.42
CA ASP A 400 12.58 -11.58 27.70
C ASP A 400 13.26 -11.65 26.32
N SER A 401 14.11 -10.70 25.98
CA SER A 401 14.85 -10.62 24.71
C SER A 401 16.31 -11.07 24.86
N ASP A 402 16.98 -11.41 23.76
CA ASP A 402 18.35 -11.94 23.76
C ASP A 402 19.11 -11.56 22.47
N LYS A 403 20.16 -10.74 22.60
CA LYS A 403 20.98 -10.27 21.46
C LYS A 403 21.73 -11.38 20.75
N ARG A 404 22.23 -12.39 21.47
CA ARG A 404 22.99 -13.51 20.87
C ARG A 404 22.05 -14.38 20.06
N LYS A 405 20.87 -14.71 20.61
CA LYS A 405 19.84 -15.43 19.87
C LYS A 405 19.36 -14.64 18.65
N MET A 406 19.18 -13.32 18.76
CA MET A 406 18.85 -12.47 17.61
C MET A 406 19.91 -12.60 16.51
N PHE A 407 21.20 -12.48 16.84
CA PHE A 407 22.28 -12.63 15.88
C PHE A 407 22.31 -14.02 15.23
N GLU A 408 22.11 -15.09 16.00
CA GLU A 408 22.02 -16.46 15.49
C GLU A 408 20.83 -16.63 14.53
N SER A 409 19.66 -16.10 14.91
CA SER A 409 18.45 -16.07 14.08
C SER A 409 18.69 -15.35 12.75
N LEU A 410 19.29 -14.16 12.80
CA LEU A 410 19.66 -13.39 11.61
C LEU A 410 20.65 -14.15 10.71
N ASN A 411 21.66 -14.82 11.29
CA ASN A 411 22.59 -15.63 10.51
C ASN A 411 21.93 -16.84 9.85
N ARG A 412 20.89 -17.42 10.46
CA ARG A 412 20.09 -18.47 9.80
C ARG A 412 19.29 -17.89 8.63
N LEU A 413 18.66 -16.73 8.80
CA LEU A 413 17.93 -16.04 7.72
C LEU A 413 18.86 -15.61 6.56
N LYS A 414 20.11 -15.25 6.85
CA LYS A 414 21.15 -14.91 5.86
C LYS A 414 21.42 -16.01 4.82
N LEU A 415 21.10 -17.27 5.15
CA LEU A 415 21.29 -18.43 4.26
C LEU A 415 20.16 -18.62 3.25
N LEU A 416 19.08 -17.84 3.36
CA LEU A 416 17.96 -17.88 2.43
C LEU A 416 18.34 -17.29 1.05
N ASP A 417 17.55 -17.62 0.02
CA ASP A 417 17.71 -17.07 -1.33
C ASP A 417 17.69 -15.53 -1.30
N GLU A 418 18.65 -14.91 -1.99
CA GLU A 418 18.83 -13.46 -1.96
C GLU A 418 17.65 -12.68 -2.53
N ASN A 419 16.85 -13.30 -3.39
CA ASN A 419 15.67 -12.69 -4.02
C ASN A 419 14.41 -12.81 -3.16
N ILE A 420 14.46 -13.49 -2.01
CA ILE A 420 13.34 -13.52 -1.07
C ILE A 420 13.06 -12.10 -0.59
N LEU A 421 11.79 -11.71 -0.71
CA LEU A 421 11.29 -10.45 -0.21
C LEU A 421 10.93 -10.59 1.26
N ILE A 422 11.45 -9.68 2.07
CA ILE A 422 11.15 -9.52 3.49
C ILE A 422 9.98 -8.55 3.65
N LEU A 423 8.99 -8.99 4.43
CA LEU A 423 7.76 -8.29 4.79
C LEU A 423 7.73 -8.13 6.32
N PRO A 424 8.19 -6.99 6.86
CA PRO A 424 8.35 -6.80 8.30
C PRO A 424 7.06 -6.52 9.06
N GLY A 425 7.11 -6.60 10.39
CA GLY A 425 6.04 -6.21 11.29
C GLY A 425 5.80 -4.70 11.39
N HIS A 426 6.78 -3.87 11.03
CA HIS A 426 6.71 -2.41 11.11
C HIS A 426 7.35 -1.70 9.92
N ASN A 427 6.87 -0.49 9.62
CA ASN A 427 7.33 0.38 8.54
C ASN A 427 8.42 1.40 8.97
N TYR A 428 9.28 1.06 9.94
CA TYR A 428 10.26 2.04 10.47
C TYR A 428 11.19 2.65 9.40
N ASN A 429 11.64 1.84 8.44
CA ASN A 429 12.56 2.25 7.37
C ASN A 429 12.06 1.81 5.98
N GLY A 430 10.75 1.55 5.84
CA GLY A 430 10.13 1.10 4.60
C GLY A 430 9.40 -0.23 4.74
N GLU A 431 8.40 -0.38 3.87
CA GLU A 431 7.39 -1.45 3.95
C GLU A 431 7.89 -2.85 3.57
N TRP A 432 9.07 -2.95 2.95
CA TRP A 432 9.69 -4.20 2.52
C TRP A 432 11.17 -3.99 2.21
N THR A 433 11.91 -5.10 2.14
CA THR A 433 13.30 -5.19 1.68
C THR A 433 13.55 -6.58 1.08
N THR A 434 14.73 -6.87 0.56
CA THR A 434 15.15 -8.23 0.15
C THR A 434 16.25 -8.80 1.05
N ILE A 435 16.42 -10.13 1.07
CA ILE A 435 17.57 -10.78 1.71
C ILE A 435 18.88 -10.21 1.15
N LYS A 436 18.97 -10.01 -0.18
CA LYS A 436 20.12 -9.37 -0.84
C LYS A 436 20.47 -8.00 -0.25
N GLU A 437 19.48 -7.12 -0.13
CA GLU A 437 19.68 -5.77 0.41
C GLU A 437 20.15 -5.83 1.87
N GLN A 438 19.57 -6.70 2.69
CA GLN A 438 19.96 -6.85 4.09
C GLN A 438 21.35 -7.48 4.24
N LYS A 439 21.77 -8.36 3.32
CA LYS A 439 23.14 -8.90 3.26
C LYS A 439 24.17 -7.85 2.84
N ASN A 440 23.77 -6.88 2.02
CA ASN A 440 24.69 -5.87 1.50
C ASN A 440 24.78 -4.63 2.39
N HIS A 441 23.68 -4.23 3.03
CA HIS A 441 23.56 -2.93 3.70
C HIS A 441 22.85 -3.01 5.07
N GLY A 442 22.40 -4.18 5.51
CA GLY A 442 21.60 -4.35 6.71
C GLY A 442 22.21 -5.29 7.75
N PRO A 443 21.40 -5.74 8.74
CA PRO A 443 21.87 -6.56 9.87
C PRO A 443 22.39 -7.94 9.46
N LEU A 444 22.17 -8.38 8.23
CA LEU A 444 22.69 -9.64 7.71
C LEU A 444 24.11 -9.50 7.12
N TYR A 445 24.68 -8.30 7.07
CA TYR A 445 26.01 -8.06 6.50
C TYR A 445 27.12 -8.68 7.36
N GLU A 446 27.15 -8.32 8.65
CA GLU A 446 28.21 -8.73 9.58
C GLU A 446 28.28 -10.24 9.75
N ARG A 447 29.48 -10.76 10.07
CA ARG A 447 29.74 -12.21 10.17
C ARG A 447 30.06 -12.69 11.58
N ASP A 448 30.53 -11.80 12.44
CA ASP A 448 30.82 -12.07 13.86
C ASP A 448 29.91 -11.27 14.78
N TYR A 449 29.66 -11.81 15.97
CA TYR A 449 28.72 -11.26 16.93
C TYR A 449 29.22 -9.94 17.50
N GLU A 450 30.51 -9.84 17.80
CA GLU A 450 31.12 -8.69 18.46
C GLU A 450 30.99 -7.44 17.60
N THR A 451 31.34 -7.52 16.31
CA THR A 451 31.19 -6.42 15.36
C THR A 451 29.72 -6.04 15.18
N TRP A 452 28.84 -7.05 15.06
CA TRP A 452 27.40 -6.83 14.92
C TRP A 452 26.79 -6.13 16.15
N ALA A 453 27.04 -6.67 17.34
CA ALA A 453 26.49 -6.18 18.60
C ALA A 453 27.00 -4.76 18.90
N MET A 454 28.28 -4.51 18.64
CA MET A 454 28.87 -3.19 18.81
C MET A 454 28.27 -2.16 17.85
N LYS A 455 28.13 -2.51 16.57
CA LYS A 455 27.57 -1.63 15.53
C LYS A 455 26.11 -1.26 15.77
N TYR A 456 25.29 -2.22 16.18
CA TYR A 456 23.84 -2.04 16.24
C TYR A 456 23.29 -1.75 17.63
N THR A 457 23.97 -2.18 18.69
CA THR A 457 23.46 -2.03 20.06
C THR A 457 24.35 -1.18 20.95
N GLY A 458 25.55 -0.79 20.50
CA GLY A 458 26.48 -0.02 21.33
C GLY A 458 27.11 -0.84 22.46
N SER A 459 26.91 -2.16 22.50
CA SER A 459 27.48 -3.06 23.52
C SER A 459 27.57 -4.50 22.99
N THR A 460 28.55 -5.26 23.48
CA THR A 460 28.68 -6.71 23.24
C THR A 460 28.07 -7.57 24.36
N GLU A 461 27.57 -6.91 25.43
CA GLU A 461 26.86 -7.56 26.54
C GLU A 461 25.41 -7.88 26.18
#